data_AF-A0A7J6EVR0-F1
#
_entry.id   AF-A0A7J6EVR0-F1
#
_cell.length_a   1.000
_cell.length_b   1.000
_cell.length_c   1.000
_cell.angle_alpha   90.00
_cell.angle_beta   90.00
_cell.angle_gamma   90.00
#
_symmetry.space_group_name_H-M   'P 1'
#
loop_
_entity.id
_entity.type
_entity.pdbx_description
1 polymer ?
#
loop_
_entity_poly.entity_id
_entity_poly.type
_entity_poly.pdbx_seq_one_letter_code
_entity_poly.pdbx_strand_id
1 'polypeptide(L)'
;MAINDNIATVSLINSLCNSFRQVPPAAVPAVLDCVLASTGLSPSSLFAALIDNSPDIDKDEKNGDNLDFDQCNYLASFVSALCHLLKKLGSDHNALKVFIWRSFLPMVNALHSFNRELLNQVVETFVYIVVETNNWMVVQADLVPFLLRSLYHSLVYFKMKN
;
A
#
# COMPACT_ATOMS: atom_id res chain seq x y z
N MET A 1 16.09 1.21 27.61
CA MET A 1 15.13 0.19 27.12
C MET A 1 14.62 0.53 25.72
N ALA A 2 14.06 1.72 25.47
CA ALA A 2 13.49 2.13 24.17
C ALA A 2 14.40 2.01 22.92
N ILE A 3 15.72 2.13 23.04
CA ILE A 3 16.64 2.04 21.89
C ILE A 3 16.73 0.61 21.33
N ASN A 4 16.66 -0.39 22.21
CA ASN A 4 16.78 -1.80 21.82
C ASN A 4 15.52 -2.31 21.11
N ASP A 5 14.36 -1.84 21.57
CA ASP A 5 13.05 -2.17 20.99
C ASP A 5 12.87 -1.58 19.58
N ASN A 6 13.43 -0.38 19.34
CA ASN A 6 13.41 0.26 18.02
C ASN A 6 14.30 -0.50 17.02
N ILE A 7 15.50 -0.93 17.43
CA ILE A 7 16.42 -1.72 16.58
C ILE A 7 15.81 -3.08 16.22
N ALA A 8 15.18 -3.75 17.18
CA ALA A 8 14.49 -5.02 16.94
C ALA A 8 13.33 -4.87 15.95
N THR A 9 12.54 -3.79 16.07
CA THR A 9 11.43 -3.49 15.16
C THR A 9 11.95 -3.22 13.73
N VAL A 10 13.00 -2.42 13.57
CA VAL A 10 13.62 -2.15 12.26
C VAL A 10 14.14 -3.44 11.60
N SER A 11 14.80 -4.31 12.38
CA SER A 11 15.28 -5.60 11.89
C SER A 11 14.14 -6.51 11.42
N LEU A 12 13.03 -6.53 12.16
CA LEU A 12 11.83 -7.29 11.81
C LEU A 12 11.21 -6.76 10.50
N ILE A 13 11.04 -5.45 10.36
CA ILE A 13 10.47 -4.85 9.15
C ILE A 13 11.33 -5.14 7.93
N ASN A 14 12.65 -5.01 8.04
CA ASN A 14 13.56 -5.38 6.96
C ASN A 14 13.43 -6.86 6.57
N SER A 15 13.29 -7.74 7.56
CA SER A 15 13.09 -9.18 7.32
C SER A 15 11.74 -9.46 6.64
N LEU A 16 10.67 -8.76 7.04
CA LEU A 16 9.36 -8.85 6.41
C LEU A 16 9.39 -8.36 4.96
N CYS A 17 9.97 -7.19 4.70
CA CYS A 17 10.10 -6.66 3.34
C CYS A 17 10.92 -7.61 2.45
N ASN A 18 11.99 -8.21 2.98
CA ASN A 18 12.73 -9.25 2.25
C ASN A 18 11.88 -10.50 2.00
N SER A 19 11.06 -10.92 2.96
CA SER A 19 10.13 -12.03 2.79
C SER A 19 9.09 -11.74 1.71
N PHE A 20 8.55 -10.52 1.64
CA PHE A 20 7.57 -10.11 0.62
C PHE A 20 8.10 -10.21 -0.81
N ARG A 21 9.42 -10.15 -1.02
CA ARG A 21 10.04 -10.41 -2.33
C ARG A 21 10.00 -11.88 -2.72
N GLN A 22 9.91 -12.78 -1.76
CA GLN A 22 10.03 -14.23 -1.95
C GLN A 22 8.69 -14.96 -1.86
N VAL A 23 7.70 -14.38 -1.17
CA VAL A 23 6.38 -14.99 -1.01
C VAL A 23 5.38 -14.43 -2.02
N PRO A 24 4.43 -15.26 -2.50
CA PRO A 24 3.33 -14.76 -3.31
C PRO A 24 2.37 -13.92 -2.46
N PRO A 25 1.66 -12.93 -3.03
CA PRO A 25 0.76 -12.03 -2.30
C PRO A 25 -0.33 -12.74 -1.49
N ALA A 26 -0.75 -13.93 -1.94
CA ALA A 26 -1.75 -14.75 -1.28
C ALA A 26 -1.24 -15.40 0.04
N ALA A 27 0.07 -15.58 0.19
CA ALA A 27 0.67 -16.16 1.40
C ALA A 27 0.96 -15.11 2.49
N VAL A 28 1.03 -13.83 2.12
CA VAL A 28 1.36 -12.72 3.03
C VAL A 28 0.46 -12.63 4.27
N PRO A 29 -0.88 -12.76 4.17
CA PRO A 29 -1.75 -12.73 5.35
C PRO A 29 -1.36 -13.77 6.41
N ALA A 30 -1.05 -14.99 5.99
CA ALA A 30 -0.65 -16.07 6.90
C ALA A 30 0.72 -15.80 7.54
N VAL A 31 1.68 -15.26 6.78
CA VAL A 31 2.98 -14.85 7.32
C VAL A 31 2.80 -13.78 8.39
N LEU A 32 1.96 -12.79 8.15
CA LEU A 32 1.67 -11.74 9.12
C LEU A 32 0.96 -12.27 10.37
N ASP A 33 0.01 -13.19 10.22
CA ASP A 33 -0.66 -13.80 11.36
C ASP A 33 0.32 -14.56 12.25
N CYS A 34 1.24 -15.32 11.66
CA CYS A 34 2.33 -15.98 12.39
C CYS A 34 3.24 -14.98 13.10
N VAL A 35 3.59 -13.87 12.45
CA VAL A 35 4.46 -12.83 13.03
C VAL A 35 3.77 -12.12 14.19
N LEU A 36 2.50 -11.73 14.03
CA LEU A 36 1.72 -11.11 15.10
C LEU A 36 1.57 -12.06 16.30
N ALA A 37 1.30 -13.34 16.05
CA ALA A 37 1.17 -14.34 17.11
C ALA A 37 2.50 -14.63 17.84
N SER A 38 3.63 -14.63 17.14
CA SER A 38 4.95 -14.96 17.71
C SER A 38 5.67 -13.78 18.37
N THR A 39 5.43 -12.56 17.90
CA THR A 39 6.09 -11.35 18.43
C THR A 39 5.26 -10.58 19.45
N GLY A 40 3.94 -10.82 19.50
CA GLY A 40 3.02 -10.05 20.35
C GLY A 40 2.84 -8.59 19.90
N LEU A 41 3.28 -8.23 18.70
CA LEU A 41 3.09 -6.90 18.15
C LEU A 41 1.61 -6.60 17.90
N SER A 42 1.22 -5.34 18.13
CA SER A 42 -0.11 -4.89 17.74
C SER A 42 -0.19 -4.71 16.21
N PRO A 43 -1.33 -5.03 15.57
CA PRO A 43 -1.53 -4.77 14.15
C PRO A 43 -1.29 -3.30 13.75
N SER A 44 -1.67 -2.35 14.62
CA SER A 44 -1.46 -0.92 14.38
C SER A 44 0.01 -0.51 14.41
N SER A 45 0.81 -1.06 15.33
CA SER A 45 2.25 -0.79 15.39
C SER A 45 2.96 -1.34 14.15
N LEU A 46 2.59 -2.55 13.72
CA LEU A 46 3.17 -3.17 12.53
C LEU A 46 2.76 -2.42 11.25
N PHE A 47 1.50 -1.97 11.17
CA PHE A 47 1.01 -1.17 10.05
C PHE A 47 1.77 0.15 9.92
N ALA A 48 1.92 0.91 11.02
CA ALA A 48 2.66 2.17 11.01
C ALA A 48 4.11 1.97 10.55
N ALA A 49 4.77 0.95 11.10
CA ALA A 49 6.16 0.65 10.75
C ALA A 49 6.32 0.21 9.28
N LEU A 50 5.39 -0.56 8.72
CA LEU A 50 5.40 -0.92 7.30
C LEU A 50 5.14 0.29 6.39
N ILE A 51 4.16 1.13 6.71
CA ILE A 51 3.87 2.36 5.95
C ILE A 51 5.09 3.30 5.91
N ASP A 52 5.84 3.40 7.01
CA ASP A 52 7.07 4.21 7.06
C ASP A 52 8.19 3.64 6.19
N ASN A 53 8.13 2.36 5.86
CA ASN A 53 9.05 1.66 4.97
C ASN A 53 8.40 1.34 3.61
N SER A 54 7.36 2.08 3.22
CA SER A 54 6.74 1.96 1.90
C SER A 54 7.81 2.09 0.80
N PRO A 55 7.75 1.22 -0.23
CA PRO A 55 8.65 1.32 -1.35
C PRO A 55 8.47 2.66 -2.07
N ASP A 56 9.60 3.25 -2.45
CA ASP A 56 9.65 4.51 -3.17
C ASP A 56 9.54 4.22 -4.67
N ILE A 57 8.31 4.34 -5.18
CA ILE A 57 7.97 3.96 -6.56
C ILE A 57 8.54 4.97 -7.57
N ASP A 58 8.80 6.21 -7.14
CA ASP A 58 9.33 7.28 -8.00
C ASP A 58 10.83 7.08 -8.31
N LYS A 59 11.56 6.26 -7.54
CA LYS A 59 13.00 6.04 -7.74
C LYS A 59 13.34 5.15 -8.93
N ASP A 60 12.45 4.23 -9.31
CA ASP A 60 12.67 3.30 -10.41
C ASP A 60 12.34 3.93 -11.79
N GLU A 61 11.68 5.10 -11.81
CA GLU A 61 11.38 5.89 -13.01
C GLU A 61 12.65 6.38 -13.75
N LYS A 62 13.80 6.48 -13.05
CA LYS A 62 15.05 7.02 -13.61
C LYS A 62 15.67 6.18 -14.72
N ASN A 63 15.25 4.92 -14.91
CA ASN A 63 15.81 4.04 -15.92
C ASN A 63 14.92 3.84 -17.16
N GLY A 64 13.68 4.37 -17.16
CA GLY A 64 12.76 4.26 -18.30
C GLY A 64 12.26 2.84 -18.60
N ASP A 65 12.62 1.85 -17.77
CA ASP A 65 12.14 0.48 -17.85
C ASP A 65 10.91 0.29 -16.95
N ASN A 66 9.93 -0.47 -17.44
CA ASN A 66 8.80 -0.92 -16.63
C ASN A 66 9.28 -1.77 -15.46
N LEU A 67 8.49 -1.83 -14.39
CA LEU A 67 8.80 -2.69 -13.25
C LEU A 67 8.90 -4.15 -13.73
N ASP A 68 9.94 -4.84 -13.29
CA ASP A 68 10.07 -6.27 -13.57
C ASP A 68 9.02 -7.09 -12.78
N PHE A 69 8.94 -8.39 -13.08
CA PHE A 69 7.98 -9.29 -12.43
C PHE A 69 8.21 -9.38 -10.92
N ASP A 70 9.47 -9.36 -10.46
CA ASP A 70 9.83 -9.51 -9.06
C ASP A 70 9.46 -8.26 -8.25
N GLN A 71 9.64 -7.07 -8.82
CA GLN A 71 9.19 -5.79 -8.27
C GLN A 71 7.67 -5.71 -8.21
N CYS A 72 6.98 -6.15 -9.26
CA CYS A 72 5.53 -6.27 -9.27
C CYS A 72 5.04 -7.22 -8.16
N ASN A 73 5.63 -8.42 -8.06
CA ASN A 73 5.26 -9.40 -7.03
C ASN A 73 5.51 -8.85 -5.62
N TYR A 74 6.65 -8.20 -5.39
CA TYR A 74 6.96 -7.54 -4.13
C TYR A 74 5.91 -6.46 -3.77
N LEU A 75 5.52 -5.61 -4.71
CA LEU A 75 4.52 -4.57 -4.49
C LEU A 75 3.15 -5.16 -4.18
N ALA A 76 2.71 -6.17 -4.93
CA ALA A 76 1.46 -6.88 -4.62
C ALA A 76 1.50 -7.51 -3.23
N SER A 77 2.62 -8.13 -2.83
CA SER A 77 2.82 -8.68 -1.49
C SER A 77 2.80 -7.61 -0.41
N PHE A 78 3.45 -6.47 -0.65
CA PHE A 78 3.45 -5.33 0.27
C PHE A 78 2.06 -4.73 0.46
N VAL A 79 1.28 -4.57 -0.61
CA VAL A 79 -0.11 -4.10 -0.54
C VAL A 79 -0.98 -5.11 0.19
N SER A 80 -0.83 -6.39 -0.12
CA SER A 80 -1.51 -7.49 0.58
C SER A 80 -1.26 -7.44 2.10
N ALA A 81 -0.02 -7.12 2.52
CA ALA A 81 0.34 -6.93 3.91
C ALA A 81 -0.43 -5.78 4.58
N LEU A 82 -0.40 -4.59 3.97
CA LEU A 82 -1.08 -3.40 4.49
C LEU A 82 -2.61 -3.61 4.56
N CYS A 83 -3.18 -4.21 3.53
CA CYS A 83 -4.60 -4.52 3.47
C CYS A 83 -5.02 -5.52 4.55
N HIS A 84 -4.25 -6.60 4.78
CA HIS A 84 -4.52 -7.54 5.86
C HIS A 84 -4.48 -6.88 7.24
N LEU A 85 -3.51 -5.99 7.47
CA LEU A 85 -3.44 -5.21 8.70
C LEU A 85 -4.65 -4.28 8.84
N LEU A 86 -5.02 -3.53 7.80
CA LEU A 86 -6.21 -2.67 7.83
C LEU A 86 -7.48 -3.44 8.22
N LYS A 87 -7.67 -4.67 7.73
CA LYS A 87 -8.80 -5.50 8.18
C LYS A 87 -8.77 -5.76 9.68
N LYS A 88 -7.59 -6.03 10.25
CA LYS A 88 -7.42 -6.23 11.70
C LYS A 88 -7.60 -4.95 12.50
N LEU A 89 -7.32 -3.79 11.92
CA LEU A 89 -7.61 -2.48 12.53
C LEU A 89 -9.12 -2.15 12.47
N GLY A 90 -9.87 -2.72 11.52
CA GLY A 90 -11.31 -2.52 11.38
C GLY A 90 -11.65 -1.11 10.86
N SER A 91 -12.61 -0.45 11.50
CA SER A 91 -13.07 0.90 11.11
C SER A 91 -12.14 2.02 11.59
N ASP A 92 -10.81 1.83 11.49
CA ASP A 92 -9.85 2.89 11.71
C ASP A 92 -9.75 3.77 10.45
N HIS A 93 -10.52 4.85 10.46
CA HIS A 93 -10.58 5.80 9.35
C HIS A 93 -9.22 6.47 9.08
N ASN A 94 -8.42 6.70 10.13
CA ASN A 94 -7.11 7.34 10.01
C ASN A 94 -6.11 6.40 9.36
N ALA A 95 -6.10 5.12 9.74
CA ALA A 95 -5.25 4.11 9.11
C ALA A 95 -5.56 3.96 7.62
N LEU A 96 -6.85 3.93 7.24
CA LEU A 96 -7.22 3.88 5.82
C LEU A 96 -6.80 5.15 5.07
N LYS A 97 -6.98 6.33 5.68
CA LYS A 97 -6.52 7.59 5.10
C LYS A 97 -5.01 7.58 4.86
N VAL A 98 -4.23 7.14 5.85
CA VAL A 98 -2.77 6.99 5.75
C VAL A 98 -2.40 6.03 4.62
N PHE A 99 -3.09 4.89 4.50
CA PHE A 99 -2.90 3.95 3.40
C PHE A 99 -3.18 4.58 2.04
N ILE A 100 -4.29 5.31 1.90
CA ILE A 100 -4.66 6.01 0.66
C ILE A 100 -3.55 6.96 0.24
N TRP A 101 -3.10 7.82 1.14
CA TRP A 101 -2.16 8.89 0.82
C TRP A 101 -0.71 8.43 0.70
N ARG A 102 -0.26 7.48 1.53
CA ARG A 102 1.16 7.07 1.59
C ARG A 102 1.49 5.80 0.82
N SER A 103 0.49 5.08 0.32
CA SER A 103 0.72 3.84 -0.45
C SER A 103 -0.12 3.80 -1.72
N PHE A 104 -1.44 3.87 -1.61
CA PHE A 104 -2.33 3.69 -2.76
C PHE A 104 -2.16 4.75 -3.85
N LEU A 105 -2.19 6.03 -3.50
CA LEU A 105 -2.06 7.12 -4.47
C LEU A 105 -0.69 7.13 -5.18
N PRO A 106 0.45 6.98 -4.49
CA PRO A 106 1.75 6.80 -5.16
C PRO A 106 1.74 5.68 -6.20
N MET A 107 1.18 4.51 -5.86
CA MET A 107 1.04 3.39 -6.82
C MET A 107 0.14 3.74 -8.01
N VAL A 108 -0.99 4.40 -7.78
CA VAL A 108 -1.89 4.82 -8.86
C VAL A 108 -1.34 6.02 -9.65
N ASN A 109 -0.33 6.74 -9.16
CA ASN A 109 0.31 7.80 -9.95
C ASN A 109 1.41 7.24 -10.86
N ALA A 110 2.11 6.20 -10.41
CA ALA A 110 3.13 5.50 -11.19
C ALA A 110 2.54 4.44 -12.15
N LEU A 111 1.31 4.65 -12.64
CA LEU A 111 0.58 3.75 -13.55
C LEU A 111 1.38 3.28 -14.75
N HIS A 112 2.25 4.13 -15.27
CA HIS A 112 3.07 3.84 -16.43
C HIS A 112 4.14 2.77 -16.14
N SER A 113 4.57 2.63 -14.89
CA SER A 113 5.56 1.65 -14.44
C SER A 113 4.94 0.27 -14.18
N PHE A 114 3.61 0.21 -14.08
CA PHE A 114 2.86 -0.98 -13.71
C PHE A 114 2.27 -1.70 -14.91
N ASN A 115 2.30 -3.04 -14.89
CA ASN A 115 1.45 -3.81 -15.78
C ASN A 115 -0.02 -3.73 -15.35
N ARG A 116 -0.93 -3.96 -16.30
CA ARG A 116 -2.38 -3.83 -16.08
C ARG A 116 -2.92 -4.81 -15.03
N GLU A 117 -2.32 -5.98 -14.91
CA GLU A 117 -2.74 -7.02 -13.97
C GLU A 117 -2.50 -6.58 -12.52
N LEU A 118 -1.30 -6.06 -12.22
CA LEU A 118 -0.96 -5.55 -10.91
C LEU A 118 -1.86 -4.36 -10.53
N LEU A 119 -2.09 -3.44 -11.47
CA LEU A 119 -2.98 -2.32 -11.23
C LEU A 119 -4.39 -2.80 -10.85
N ASN A 120 -4.95 -3.73 -11.61
CA ASN A 120 -6.26 -4.30 -11.31
C ASN A 120 -6.28 -4.95 -9.93
N GLN A 121 -5.25 -5.73 -9.59
CA GLN A 121 -5.14 -6.39 -8.29
C GLN A 121 -5.07 -5.37 -7.14
N VAL A 122 -4.29 -4.30 -7.27
CA VAL A 122 -4.20 -3.23 -6.27
C VAL A 122 -5.54 -2.53 -6.09
N VAL A 123 -6.23 -2.21 -7.19
CA VAL A 123 -7.55 -1.57 -7.18
C VAL A 123 -8.61 -2.49 -6.56
N GLU A 124 -8.66 -3.75 -6.95
CA GLU A 124 -9.58 -4.75 -6.39
C GLU A 124 -9.36 -4.92 -4.89
N THR A 125 -8.09 -5.04 -4.47
CA THR A 125 -7.74 -5.17 -3.04
C THR A 125 -8.16 -3.91 -2.26
N PHE A 126 -7.92 -2.72 -2.81
CA PHE A 126 -8.36 -1.46 -2.20
C PHE A 126 -9.88 -1.42 -2.01
N VAL A 127 -10.65 -1.67 -3.07
CA VAL A 127 -12.12 -1.64 -3.04
C VAL A 127 -12.65 -2.64 -2.02
N TYR A 128 -12.12 -3.86 -2.04
CA TYR A 128 -12.50 -4.90 -1.09
C TYR A 128 -12.25 -4.49 0.37
N ILE A 129 -11.09 -3.88 0.67
CA ILE A 129 -10.80 -3.38 2.03
C ILE A 129 -11.75 -2.27 2.45
N VAL A 130 -12.09 -1.33 1.57
CA VAL A 130 -13.02 -0.25 1.88
C VAL A 130 -14.40 -0.79 2.25
N VAL A 131 -14.87 -1.79 1.49
CA VAL A 131 -16.15 -2.47 1.75
C VAL A 131 -16.10 -3.25 3.06
N GLU A 132 -15.08 -4.10 3.24
CA GLU A 132 -14.93 -4.96 4.43
C GLU A 132 -14.84 -4.14 5.73
N THR A 133 -14.17 -2.98 5.69
CA THR A 133 -13.97 -2.14 6.88
C THR A 133 -15.06 -1.06 7.07
N ASN A 134 -16.06 -1.03 6.20
CA ASN A 134 -17.15 -0.03 6.16
C ASN A 134 -16.65 1.43 6.16
N ASN A 135 -15.54 1.68 5.45
CA ASN A 135 -14.84 2.96 5.47
C ASN A 135 -15.09 3.81 4.21
N TRP A 136 -16.23 3.61 3.53
CA TRP A 136 -16.60 4.36 2.33
C TRP A 136 -16.55 5.89 2.53
N MET A 137 -16.85 6.36 3.74
CA MET A 137 -16.81 7.78 4.10
C MET A 137 -15.42 8.41 3.88
N VAL A 138 -14.34 7.67 4.14
CA VAL A 138 -12.96 8.15 3.91
C VAL A 138 -12.69 8.29 2.42
N VAL A 139 -13.14 7.32 1.62
CA VAL A 139 -13.00 7.36 0.15
C VAL A 139 -13.75 8.56 -0.42
N GLN A 140 -14.98 8.79 0.05
CA GLN A 140 -15.81 9.91 -0.38
C GLN A 140 -15.21 11.26 0.01
N ALA A 141 -14.61 11.37 1.19
CA ALA A 141 -14.06 12.64 1.70
C ALA A 141 -12.68 12.97 1.12
N ASP A 142 -11.82 11.97 0.91
CA ASP A 142 -10.41 12.19 0.56
C ASP A 142 -10.09 11.82 -0.90
N LEU A 143 -10.53 10.65 -1.38
CA LEU A 143 -10.13 10.13 -2.69
C LEU A 143 -10.98 10.70 -3.83
N VAL A 144 -12.31 10.75 -3.67
CA VAL A 144 -13.23 11.23 -4.72
C VAL A 144 -12.92 12.68 -5.13
N PRO A 145 -12.75 13.66 -4.20
CA PRO A 145 -12.43 15.03 -4.57
C PRO A 145 -11.07 15.14 -5.30
N PHE A 146 -10.10 14.32 -4.89
CA PHE A 146 -8.79 14.25 -5.56
C PHE A 146 -8.94 13.79 -7.02
N LEU A 147 -9.65 12.69 -7.26
CA LEU A 147 -9.87 12.17 -8.61
C LEU A 147 -10.63 13.15 -9.49
N LEU A 148 -11.69 13.79 -8.96
CA LEU A 148 -12.46 14.81 -9.70
C LEU A 148 -11.61 16.02 -10.07
N ARG A 149 -10.74 16.48 -9.16
CA ARG A 149 -9.82 17.59 -9.44
C ARG A 149 -8.81 17.22 -10.53
N SER A 150 -8.27 16.00 -10.49
CA SER A 150 -7.34 15.49 -11.50
C SER A 150 -8.00 15.39 -12.88
N LEU A 151 -9.23 14.88 -12.95
CA LEU A 151 -10.03 14.83 -14.18
C LEU A 151 -10.33 16.23 -14.73
N TYR A 152 -10.73 17.15 -13.87
CA TYR A 152 -10.98 18.54 -14.25
C TYR A 152 -9.73 19.18 -14.85
N HIS A 153 -8.56 19.04 -14.21
CA HIS A 153 -7.30 19.55 -14.76
C HIS A 153 -6.95 18.93 -16.12
N SER A 154 -7.15 17.62 -16.29
CA SER A 154 -6.91 16.94 -17.57
C SER A 154 -7.83 17.47 -18.69
N LEU A 155 -9.12 17.65 -18.39
CA LEU A 155 -10.10 18.16 -19.34
C LEU A 155 -9.84 19.63 -19.75
N VAL A 156 -9.48 20.48 -18.79
CA VAL A 156 -9.10 21.88 -19.06
C VAL A 156 -7.85 21.94 -19.92
N TYR A 157 -6.85 21.12 -19.63
CA TYR A 157 -5.62 21.05 -20.42
C TYR A 157 -5.87 20.58 -21.86
N PHE A 158 -6.76 19.60 -22.05
CA PHE A 158 -7.17 19.15 -23.39
C PHE A 158 -7.89 20.26 -24.18
N LYS A 159 -8.75 21.05 -23.52
CA LYS A 159 -9.47 22.18 -24.13
C LYS A 159 -8.55 23.35 -24.50
N MET A 160 -7.39 23.52 -23.84
CA MET A 160 -6.42 24.57 -24.18
C MET A 160 -5.49 24.19 -25.36
N LYS A 161 -5.42 22.90 -25.72
CA LYS A 161 -4.56 22.40 -26.81
C LYS A 161 -5.26 22.23 -28.16
N ASN A 162 -6.59 22.29 -28.19
CA ASN A 162 -7.44 22.19 -29.39
C ASN A 162 -8.19 23.49 -29.62
#